data_AF-E7EWF7-F1
#
_entry.id   AF-E7EWF7-F1
#
_cell.length_a   1.000
_cell.length_b   1.000
_cell.length_c   1.000
_cell.angle_alpha   90.00
_cell.angle_beta   90.00
_cell.angle_gamma   90.00
#
_symmetry.space_group_name_H-M   'P 1'
#
loop_
_entity.id
_entity.type
_entity.pdbx_description
1 polymer ?
#
loop_
_entity_poly.entity_id
_entity_poly.type
_entity_poly.pdbx_seq_one_letter_code
_entity_poly.pdbx_strand_id
1 'polypeptide(L)'
;KDSPLLLQQISAMRLHISQLQHENSILKGAQMKASLASLPPLHVAKLSHEGPGSELPAGALYRKTSQLLETLNQLSTHTHVVDITRTSPAAKSPSAQLMEQVAQLKSLSDTVEKLKDEVLKETVSQRPGATVPTDFATFPSSAFLRAKEEQQDDTVYMGKVTFSCAAGFGQRHRLVLTQEQLHQLHSRLIS
;
A
#
# COMPACT_ATOMS: atom_id res chain seq x y z
N LYS A 1 -47.51 -33.64 31.16
CA LYS A 1 -46.74 -32.38 31.06
C LYS A 1 -45.29 -32.76 31.27
N ASP A 2 -44.46 -32.68 30.23
CA ASP A 2 -43.05 -33.05 30.33
C ASP A 2 -42.33 -32.14 31.34
N SER A 3 -41.39 -32.72 32.08
CA SER A 3 -40.61 -31.98 33.08
C SER A 3 -39.78 -30.89 32.40
N PRO A 4 -39.89 -29.62 32.80
CA PRO A 4 -39.13 -28.53 32.17
C PRO A 4 -37.62 -28.73 32.28
N LEU A 5 -37.16 -29.41 33.34
CA LEU A 5 -35.76 -29.78 33.53
C LEU A 5 -35.28 -30.79 32.48
N LEU A 6 -36.14 -31.72 32.07
CA LEU A 6 -35.82 -32.73 31.05
C LEU A 6 -35.66 -32.07 29.66
N LEU A 7 -36.54 -31.13 29.32
CA LEU A 7 -36.43 -30.38 28.06
C LEU A 7 -35.15 -29.54 28.00
N GLN A 8 -34.76 -28.93 29.13
CA GLN A 8 -33.50 -28.19 29.24
C GLN A 8 -32.27 -29.10 29.13
N GLN A 9 -32.32 -30.30 29.71
CA GLN A 9 -31.25 -31.28 29.57
C GLN A 9 -31.09 -31.75 28.11
N ILE A 10 -32.20 -32.02 27.42
CA ILE A 10 -32.20 -32.42 26.02
C ILE A 10 -31.59 -31.31 25.14
N SER A 11 -31.93 -30.04 25.38
CA SER A 11 -31.37 -28.93 24.60
C SER A 11 -29.86 -28.77 24.83
N ALA A 12 -29.40 -28.86 26.08
CA ALA A 12 -27.97 -28.82 26.41
C ALA A 12 -27.19 -29.98 25.79
N MET A 13 -27.73 -31.20 25.84
CA MET A 13 -27.10 -32.37 25.22
C MET A 13 -27.01 -32.23 23.69
N ARG A 14 -28.06 -31.73 23.04
CA ARG A 14 -28.03 -31.48 21.59
C ARG A 14 -26.94 -30.49 21.19
N LEU A 15 -26.73 -29.45 21.99
CA LEU A 15 -25.64 -28.49 21.77
C LEU A 15 -24.27 -29.16 21.88
N HIS A 16 -24.04 -29.95 22.93
CA HIS A 16 -22.78 -30.68 23.10
C HIS A 16 -22.52 -31.69 21.98
N ILE A 17 -23.55 -32.42 21.53
CA ILE A 17 -23.42 -33.34 20.39
C ILE A 17 -23.00 -32.56 19.12
N SER A 18 -23.61 -31.40 18.87
CA SER A 18 -23.25 -30.54 17.73
C SER A 18 -21.79 -30.07 17.81
N GLN A 19 -21.31 -29.67 18.99
CA GLN A 19 -19.92 -29.29 19.21
C GLN A 19 -18.96 -30.45 18.91
N LEU A 20 -19.24 -31.64 19.47
CA LEU A 20 -18.42 -32.83 19.24
C LEU A 20 -18.41 -33.24 17.77
N GLN A 21 -19.55 -33.12 17.08
CA GLN A 21 -19.65 -33.37 15.64
C GLN A 21 -18.80 -32.38 14.84
N HIS A 22 -18.81 -31.10 15.21
CA HIS A 22 -18.02 -30.07 14.56
C HIS A 22 -16.51 -30.32 14.73
N GLU A 23 -16.06 -30.61 15.94
CA GLU A 23 -14.65 -30.97 16.22
C GLU A 23 -14.22 -32.19 15.42
N ASN A 24 -15.05 -33.25 15.39
CA ASN A 24 -14.78 -34.44 14.59
C ASN A 24 -14.68 -34.11 13.10
N SER A 25 -15.54 -33.22 12.60
CA SER A 25 -15.53 -32.79 11.21
C SER A 25 -14.25 -32.04 10.86
N ILE A 26 -13.78 -31.14 11.73
CA ILE A 26 -12.48 -30.44 11.55
C ILE A 26 -11.33 -31.45 11.48
N LEU A 27 -11.29 -32.40 12.42
CA LEU A 27 -10.21 -33.40 12.47
C LEU A 27 -10.23 -34.31 11.25
N LYS A 28 -11.41 -34.82 10.87
CA LYS A 28 -11.58 -35.67 9.68
C LYS A 28 -11.26 -34.93 8.38
N GLY A 29 -11.60 -33.64 8.30
CA GLY A 29 -11.37 -32.79 7.14
C GLY A 29 -9.98 -32.14 7.08
N ALA A 30 -9.11 -32.37 8.08
CA ALA A 30 -7.85 -31.64 8.21
C ALA A 30 -6.92 -31.80 6.99
N GLN A 31 -6.77 -33.02 6.46
CA GLN A 31 -5.91 -33.28 5.29
C GLN A 31 -6.45 -32.60 4.02
N MET A 32 -7.75 -32.64 3.81
CA MET A 32 -8.40 -31.97 2.67
C MET A 32 -8.25 -30.46 2.78
N LYS A 33 -8.46 -29.90 3.97
CA LYS A 33 -8.26 -28.47 4.25
C LYS A 33 -6.81 -28.05 4.01
N ALA A 34 -5.84 -28.83 4.48
CA ALA A 34 -4.41 -28.56 4.28
C ALA A 34 -4.02 -28.60 2.80
N SER A 35 -4.54 -29.59 2.05
CA SER A 35 -4.27 -29.71 0.61
C SER A 35 -4.78 -28.48 -0.15
N LEU A 36 -5.99 -28.01 0.15
CA LEU A 36 -6.53 -26.80 -0.45
C LEU A 36 -5.79 -25.53 -0.01
N ALA A 37 -5.44 -25.43 1.28
CA ALA A 37 -4.73 -24.28 1.84
C ALA A 37 -3.26 -24.18 1.39
N SER A 38 -2.68 -25.28 0.89
CA SER A 38 -1.34 -25.29 0.30
C SER A 38 -1.27 -24.61 -1.08
N LEU A 39 -2.43 -24.41 -1.72
CA LEU A 39 -2.53 -23.70 -2.99
C LEU A 39 -2.53 -22.18 -2.77
N PRO A 40 -1.94 -21.40 -3.68
CA PRO A 40 -1.93 -19.95 -3.57
C PRO A 40 -3.35 -19.36 -3.67
N PRO A 41 -3.69 -18.35 -2.87
CA PRO A 41 -5.03 -17.77 -2.88
C PRO A 41 -5.29 -16.97 -4.16
N LEU A 42 -6.41 -17.27 -4.83
CA LEU A 42 -6.81 -16.56 -6.05
C LEU A 42 -7.60 -15.30 -5.70
N HIS A 43 -7.00 -14.14 -5.97
CA HIS A 43 -7.66 -12.84 -5.87
C HIS A 43 -7.86 -12.26 -7.26
N VAL A 44 -9.11 -12.00 -7.63
CA VAL A 44 -9.44 -11.38 -8.91
C VAL A 44 -9.28 -9.86 -8.82
N ALA A 45 -8.59 -9.26 -9.80
CA ALA A 45 -8.49 -7.81 -9.88
C ALA A 45 -9.86 -7.21 -10.22
N LYS A 46 -10.17 -6.03 -9.66
CA LYS A 46 -11.37 -5.27 -10.06
C LYS A 46 -11.17 -4.79 -11.51
N LEU A 47 -11.84 -5.44 -12.46
CA LEU A 47 -11.88 -5.01 -13.86
C LEU A 47 -13.03 -4.01 -14.02
N SER A 48 -12.72 -2.72 -14.13
CA SER A 48 -13.75 -1.70 -14.42
C SER A 48 -14.19 -1.82 -15.88
N HIS A 49 -15.40 -2.33 -16.09
CA HIS A 49 -16.15 -2.09 -17.32
C HIS A 49 -16.80 -0.71 -17.20
N GLU A 50 -16.34 0.24 -18.02
CA GLU A 50 -16.89 1.59 -18.22
C GLU A 50 -16.73 2.61 -17.06
N GLY A 51 -15.96 3.66 -17.34
CA GLY A 51 -15.95 4.92 -16.59
C GLY A 51 -14.92 5.04 -15.46
N PRO A 52 -14.16 6.16 -15.37
CA PRO A 52 -13.22 6.36 -14.28
C PRO A 52 -13.96 6.86 -13.03
N GLY A 53 -13.84 6.13 -11.93
CA GLY A 53 -14.03 6.70 -10.62
C GLY A 53 -15.29 6.27 -9.89
N SER A 54 -15.11 5.32 -9.00
CA SER A 54 -15.65 5.39 -7.65
C SER A 54 -14.83 4.42 -6.80
N GLU A 55 -14.48 4.79 -5.58
CA GLU A 55 -13.59 4.05 -4.65
C GLU A 55 -12.07 4.33 -4.77
N LEU A 56 -11.68 5.61 -4.82
CA LEU A 56 -10.49 6.01 -4.06
C LEU A 56 -10.98 6.52 -2.70
N PRO A 57 -10.90 5.75 -1.61
CA PRO A 57 -11.12 6.28 -0.26
C PRO A 57 -10.17 7.47 0.05
N ALA A 58 -9.06 7.57 -0.69
CA ALA A 58 -8.16 8.72 -0.74
C ALA A 58 -8.67 9.92 -1.60
N GLY A 59 -9.92 9.94 -2.05
CA GLY A 59 -10.42 10.92 -3.02
C GLY A 59 -10.28 12.38 -2.56
N ALA A 60 -10.41 12.65 -1.26
CA ALA A 60 -10.19 13.99 -0.70
C ALA A 60 -8.70 14.38 -0.71
N LEU A 61 -7.81 13.48 -0.27
CA LEU A 61 -6.36 13.69 -0.30
C LEU A 61 -5.83 13.82 -1.72
N TYR A 62 -6.37 13.02 -2.64
CA TYR A 62 -6.03 13.11 -4.07
C TYR A 62 -6.42 14.48 -4.64
N ARG A 63 -7.64 14.96 -4.39
CA ARG A 63 -8.06 16.31 -4.80
C ARG A 63 -7.17 17.40 -4.22
N LYS A 64 -6.86 17.35 -2.92
CA LYS A 64 -5.92 18.29 -2.28
C LYS A 64 -4.55 18.26 -2.96
N THR A 65 -4.03 17.06 -3.23
CA THR A 65 -2.72 16.86 -3.88
C THR A 65 -2.70 17.43 -5.28
N SER A 66 -3.73 17.15 -6.09
CA SER A 66 -3.85 17.67 -7.46
C SER A 66 -3.95 19.20 -7.48
N GLN A 67 -4.74 19.79 -6.59
CA GLN A 67 -4.86 21.24 -6.47
C GLN A 67 -3.52 21.89 -6.06
N LEU A 68 -2.81 21.30 -5.10
CA LEU A 68 -1.48 21.78 -4.69
C LEU A 68 -0.48 21.66 -5.84
N LEU A 69 -0.45 20.53 -6.54
CA LEU A 69 0.42 20.33 -7.69
C LEU A 69 0.14 21.37 -8.80
N GLU A 70 -1.13 21.68 -9.06
CA GLU A 70 -1.51 22.70 -10.04
C GLU A 70 -1.04 24.10 -9.62
N THR A 71 -1.25 24.48 -8.36
CA THR A 71 -0.79 25.79 -7.86
C THR A 71 0.73 25.91 -7.86
N LEU A 72 1.46 24.84 -7.50
CA LEU A 72 2.93 24.76 -7.59
C LEU A 72 3.42 24.88 -9.03
N ASN A 73 2.77 24.20 -9.98
CA ASN A 73 3.10 24.29 -11.40
C ASN A 73 2.82 25.69 -11.96
N GLN A 74 1.69 26.31 -11.61
CA GLN A 74 1.41 27.69 -12.01
C GLN A 74 2.47 28.64 -11.43
N LEU A 75 2.85 28.47 -10.17
CA LEU A 75 3.84 29.34 -9.54
C LEU A 75 5.24 29.14 -10.16
N SER A 76 5.62 27.91 -10.50
CA SER A 76 6.92 27.63 -11.15
C SER A 76 7.00 28.23 -12.55
N THR A 77 5.91 28.21 -13.33
CA THR A 77 5.88 28.77 -14.69
C THR A 77 5.75 30.29 -14.73
N HIS A 78 5.17 30.92 -13.70
CA HIS A 78 4.93 32.37 -13.65
C HIS A 78 5.94 33.14 -12.79
N THR A 79 7.12 32.55 -12.52
CA THR A 79 8.22 33.24 -11.83
C THR A 79 8.85 34.30 -12.73
N HIS A 80 8.87 35.55 -12.28
CA HIS A 80 9.42 36.69 -13.02
C HIS A 80 10.24 37.59 -12.09
N VAL A 81 11.17 38.35 -12.68
CA VAL A 81 12.02 39.30 -11.95
C VAL A 81 11.17 40.44 -11.40
N VAL A 82 11.45 40.84 -10.17
CA VAL A 82 10.79 41.99 -9.52
C VAL A 82 11.21 43.29 -10.20
N ASP A 83 10.24 44.06 -10.66
CA ASP A 83 10.47 45.36 -11.30
C ASP A 83 10.82 46.45 -10.26
N ILE A 84 11.94 47.15 -10.47
CA ILE A 84 12.42 48.24 -9.60
C ILE A 84 12.05 49.63 -10.12
N THR A 85 11.44 49.74 -11.31
CA THR A 85 11.18 51.02 -11.99
C THR A 85 10.07 51.85 -11.34
N ARG A 86 9.35 51.31 -10.33
CA ARG A 86 8.27 51.99 -9.57
C ARG A 86 7.20 52.65 -10.48
N THR A 87 6.98 52.09 -11.66
CA THR A 87 6.03 52.59 -12.67
C THR A 87 4.57 52.42 -12.26
N SER A 88 4.26 51.48 -11.37
CA SER A 88 2.92 51.26 -10.84
C SER A 88 2.81 51.73 -9.37
N PRO A 89 1.85 52.60 -9.02
CA PRO A 89 1.61 53.05 -7.65
C PRO A 89 1.06 51.94 -6.74
N ALA A 90 0.65 50.79 -7.30
CA ALA A 90 0.21 49.61 -6.57
C ALA A 90 1.38 48.66 -6.19
N ALA A 91 2.58 48.90 -6.72
CA ALA A 91 3.74 48.06 -6.45
C ALA A 91 4.28 48.32 -5.04
N LYS A 92 4.28 47.28 -4.20
CA LYS A 92 4.95 47.26 -2.90
C LYS A 92 6.46 47.52 -3.10
N SER A 93 7.21 47.79 -2.02
CA SER A 93 8.67 47.93 -2.16
C SER A 93 9.27 46.66 -2.82
N PRO A 94 10.31 46.78 -3.66
CA PRO A 94 10.89 45.60 -4.33
C PRO A 94 11.31 44.50 -3.35
N SER A 95 11.80 44.89 -2.17
CA SER A 95 12.10 43.98 -1.07
C SER A 95 10.86 43.28 -0.50
N ALA A 96 9.73 43.97 -0.39
CA ALA A 96 8.48 43.39 0.09
C ALA A 96 7.87 42.42 -0.93
N GLN A 97 7.96 42.72 -2.24
CA GLN A 97 7.49 41.82 -3.29
C GLN A 97 8.30 40.52 -3.33
N LEU A 98 9.63 40.60 -3.19
CA LEU A 98 10.48 39.41 -3.07
C LEU A 98 10.17 38.61 -1.79
N MET A 99 9.96 39.31 -0.67
CA MET A 99 9.60 38.67 0.60
C MET A 99 8.24 37.97 0.54
N GLU A 100 7.27 38.54 -0.18
CA GLU A 100 5.95 37.93 -0.42
C GLU A 100 6.07 36.61 -1.20
N GLN A 101 6.90 36.58 -2.25
CA GLN A 101 7.16 35.34 -2.99
C GLN A 101 7.80 34.25 -2.11
N VAL A 102 8.78 34.61 -1.27
CA VAL A 102 9.42 33.67 -0.34
C VAL A 102 8.44 33.20 0.73
N ALA A 103 7.61 34.09 1.28
CA ALA A 103 6.59 33.74 2.27
C ALA A 103 5.52 32.81 1.68
N GLN A 104 5.11 33.04 0.43
CA GLN A 104 4.19 32.18 -0.29
C GLN A 104 4.80 30.78 -0.50
N LEU A 105 6.05 30.69 -0.97
CA LEU A 105 6.77 29.41 -1.12
C LEU A 105 6.90 28.66 0.20
N LYS A 106 7.24 29.37 1.29
CA LYS A 106 7.37 28.76 2.62
C LYS A 106 6.04 28.21 3.12
N SER A 107 4.95 28.97 2.94
CA SER A 107 3.59 28.54 3.29
C SER A 107 3.21 27.27 2.51
N LEU A 108 3.45 27.24 1.20
CA LEU A 108 3.18 26.06 0.37
C LEU A 108 4.01 24.84 0.83
N SER A 109 5.30 25.04 1.12
CA SER A 109 6.16 23.97 1.66
C SER A 109 5.58 23.37 2.95
N ASP A 110 5.09 24.20 3.86
CA ASP A 110 4.47 23.74 5.12
C ASP A 110 3.18 22.95 4.88
N THR A 111 2.40 23.33 3.86
CA THR A 111 1.20 22.56 3.48
C THR A 111 1.55 21.22 2.83
N VAL A 112 2.64 21.14 2.06
CA VAL A 112 3.11 19.90 1.44
C VAL A 112 3.59 18.91 2.50
N GLU A 113 4.35 19.37 3.49
CA GLU A 113 4.79 18.52 4.60
C GLU A 113 3.61 17.93 5.38
N LYS A 114 2.61 18.75 5.71
CA LYS A 114 1.38 18.26 6.36
C LYS A 114 0.64 17.24 5.50
N LEU A 115 0.53 17.50 4.19
CA LEU A 115 -0.15 16.60 3.27
C LEU A 115 0.61 15.28 3.10
N LYS A 116 1.95 15.31 3.07
CA LYS A 116 2.79 14.10 3.06
C LYS A 116 2.48 13.21 4.26
N ASP A 117 2.37 13.79 5.44
CA ASP A 117 2.06 13.06 6.67
C ASP A 117 0.63 12.49 6.66
N GLU A 118 -0.35 13.27 6.18
CA GLU A 118 -1.73 12.79 5.99
C GLU A 118 -1.79 11.61 4.99
N VAL A 119 -1.07 11.70 3.87
CA VAL A 119 -0.99 10.65 2.85
C VAL A 119 -0.33 9.39 3.42
N LEU A 120 0.76 9.52 4.18
CA LEU A 120 1.40 8.38 4.83
C LEU A 120 0.43 7.70 5.80
N LYS A 121 -0.29 8.46 6.62
CA LYS A 121 -1.28 7.93 7.55
C LYS A 121 -2.42 7.19 6.84
N GLU A 122 -2.94 7.76 5.76
CA GLU A 122 -4.00 7.14 4.96
C GLU A 122 -3.50 5.84 4.31
N THR A 123 -2.33 5.85 3.68
CA THR A 123 -1.79 4.66 3.00
C THR A 123 -1.53 3.49 3.95
N VAL A 124 -1.10 3.76 5.18
CA VAL A 124 -0.95 2.76 6.24
C VAL A 124 -2.31 2.21 6.67
N SER A 125 -3.32 3.08 6.79
CA SER A 125 -4.67 2.69 7.22
C SER A 125 -5.38 1.82 6.18
N GLN A 126 -5.10 2.02 4.90
CA GLN A 126 -5.65 1.25 3.79
C GLN A 126 -5.05 -0.16 3.65
N ARG A 127 -3.84 -0.40 4.18
CA ARG A 127 -3.14 -1.68 4.03
C ARG A 127 -3.29 -2.53 5.30
N PRO A 128 -3.99 -3.67 5.24
CA PRO A 128 -4.09 -4.57 6.38
C PRO A 128 -2.72 -5.01 6.89
N GLY A 129 -2.49 -4.90 8.20
CA GLY A 129 -1.22 -5.26 8.85
C GLY A 129 -0.07 -4.25 8.70
N ALA A 130 -0.29 -3.11 8.04
CA ALA A 130 0.75 -2.08 7.90
C ALA A 130 0.89 -1.16 9.13
N THR A 131 -0.06 -1.18 10.07
CA THR A 131 -0.06 -0.35 11.28
C THR A 131 0.34 -1.16 12.52
N VAL A 132 1.03 -0.50 13.45
CA VAL A 132 1.26 -1.03 14.81
C VAL A 132 -0.01 -0.81 15.65
N PRO A 133 -0.42 -1.76 16.51
CA PRO A 133 -1.54 -1.58 17.43
C PRO A 133 -1.16 -0.61 18.56
N THR A 134 -1.70 0.60 18.54
CA THR A 134 -1.43 1.67 19.51
C THR A 134 -2.69 2.47 19.81
N ASP A 135 -2.84 2.98 21.03
CA ASP A 135 -4.08 3.61 21.51
C ASP A 135 -4.27 5.07 21.05
N PHE A 136 -3.18 5.79 20.74
CA PHE A 136 -3.22 7.25 20.55
C PHE A 136 -3.20 7.71 19.09
N ALA A 137 -2.44 7.03 18.23
CA ALA A 137 -2.22 7.45 16.86
C ALA A 137 -1.89 6.27 15.94
N THR A 138 -1.91 6.51 14.63
CA THR A 138 -1.52 5.54 13.62
C THR A 138 -0.02 5.62 13.39
N PHE A 139 0.68 4.51 13.61
CA PHE A 139 2.11 4.40 13.35
C PHE A 139 2.40 3.29 12.32
N PRO A 140 3.19 3.56 11.28
CA PRO A 140 3.61 2.54 10.32
C PRO A 140 4.43 1.45 11.01
N SER A 141 4.25 0.20 10.57
CA SER A 141 5.11 -0.91 10.99
C SER A 141 6.49 -0.82 10.32
N SER A 142 7.53 -1.29 11.02
CA SER A 142 8.90 -1.28 10.48
C SER A 142 9.05 -2.17 9.24
N ALA A 143 8.27 -3.26 9.15
CA ALA A 143 8.22 -4.10 7.95
C ALA A 143 7.60 -3.37 6.77
N PHE A 144 6.53 -2.60 6.99
CA PHE A 144 5.90 -1.81 5.94
C PHE A 144 6.83 -0.73 5.39
N LEU A 145 7.55 -0.01 6.26
CA LEU A 145 8.51 1.03 5.82
C LEU A 145 9.64 0.44 4.97
N ARG A 146 10.24 -0.68 5.41
CA ARG A 146 11.29 -1.37 4.63
C ARG A 146 10.78 -1.89 3.29
N ALA A 147 9.57 -2.46 3.26
CA ALA A 147 8.96 -2.92 2.02
C ALA A 147 8.65 -1.74 1.07
N LYS A 148 8.30 -0.56 1.61
CA LYS A 148 8.07 0.65 0.80
C LYS A 148 9.35 1.23 0.23
N GLU A 149 10.45 1.14 0.97
CA GLU A 149 11.79 1.49 0.48
C GLU A 149 12.21 0.55 -0.65
N GLU A 150 12.09 -0.77 -0.45
CA GLU A 150 12.39 -1.77 -1.49
C GLU A 150 11.51 -1.60 -2.73
N GLN A 151 10.25 -1.19 -2.56
CA GLN A 151 9.34 -0.92 -3.67
C GLN A 151 9.82 0.24 -4.57
N GLN A 152 10.65 1.17 -4.09
CA GLN A 152 11.18 2.26 -4.92
C GLN A 152 12.16 1.73 -5.98
N ASP A 153 12.96 0.72 -5.63
CA ASP A 153 13.92 0.08 -6.53
C ASP A 153 13.33 -1.13 -7.30
N ASP A 154 12.03 -1.41 -7.11
CA ASP A 154 11.20 -2.47 -7.71
C ASP A 154 11.65 -3.90 -7.39
N THR A 155 12.91 -4.25 -7.66
CA THR A 155 13.47 -5.58 -7.40
C THR A 155 14.95 -5.52 -7.03
N VAL A 156 15.35 -6.19 -5.95
CA VAL A 156 16.77 -6.32 -5.55
C VAL A 156 17.50 -7.32 -6.45
N TYR A 157 18.67 -6.94 -6.98
CA TYR A 157 19.52 -7.85 -7.74
C TYR A 157 20.15 -8.91 -6.83
N MET A 158 19.84 -10.19 -7.06
CA MET A 158 20.37 -11.29 -6.26
C MET A 158 21.56 -12.02 -6.91
N GLY A 159 21.64 -12.11 -8.24
CA GLY A 159 22.71 -12.87 -8.89
C GLY A 159 22.55 -13.10 -10.40
N LYS A 160 23.43 -13.95 -10.95
CA LYS A 160 23.49 -14.28 -12.39
C LYS A 160 23.69 -15.79 -12.57
N VAL A 161 22.86 -16.40 -13.41
CA VAL A 161 23.04 -17.77 -13.90
C VAL A 161 23.47 -17.69 -15.36
N THR A 162 24.49 -18.47 -15.74
CA THR A 162 25.02 -18.49 -17.11
C THR A 162 24.71 -19.82 -17.74
N PHE A 163 24.20 -19.80 -18.97
CA PHE A 163 23.95 -21.00 -19.77
C PHE A 163 24.97 -21.09 -20.91
N SER A 164 25.28 -22.30 -21.34
CA SER A 164 26.11 -22.52 -22.53
C SER A 164 25.35 -22.08 -23.77
N CYS A 165 25.82 -21.02 -24.43
CA CYS A 165 25.24 -20.51 -25.68
C CYS A 165 26.28 -20.57 -26.80
N ALA A 166 25.85 -20.91 -28.01
CA ALA A 166 26.68 -20.79 -29.21
C ALA A 166 27.01 -19.31 -29.50
N ALA A 167 28.15 -19.08 -30.16
CA ALA A 167 28.62 -17.73 -30.47
C ALA A 167 27.55 -16.92 -31.22
N GLY A 168 27.26 -15.71 -30.72
CA GLY A 168 26.25 -14.80 -31.28
C GLY A 168 24.85 -14.87 -30.66
N PHE A 169 24.55 -15.87 -29.82
CA PHE A 169 23.22 -16.05 -29.19
C PHE A 169 23.16 -15.61 -27.72
N GLY A 170 24.12 -14.82 -27.24
CA GLY A 170 24.14 -14.34 -25.86
C GLY A 170 22.97 -13.38 -25.59
N GLN A 171 21.94 -13.85 -24.89
CA GLN A 171 20.82 -13.02 -24.46
C GLN A 171 20.86 -12.80 -22.95
N ARG A 172 20.71 -11.54 -22.53
CA ARG A 172 20.59 -11.18 -21.11
C ARG A 172 19.12 -11.01 -20.77
N HIS A 173 18.62 -11.89 -19.92
CA HIS A 173 17.25 -11.80 -19.41
C HIS A 173 17.25 -11.31 -17.96
N ARG A 174 16.41 -10.31 -17.66
CA ARG A 174 16.11 -9.90 -16.29
C ARG A 174 14.93 -10.75 -15.81
N LEU A 175 15.22 -11.78 -15.02
CA LEU A 175 14.23 -12.67 -14.45
C LEU A 175 13.91 -12.21 -13.02
N VAL A 176 12.62 -12.05 -12.72
CA VAL A 176 12.12 -11.73 -11.38
C VAL A 176 11.47 -12.99 -10.81
N LEU A 177 11.96 -13.43 -9.66
CA LEU A 177 11.49 -14.64 -8.99
C LEU A 177 11.04 -14.31 -7.57
N THR A 178 10.03 -15.02 -7.09
CA THR A 178 9.70 -15.00 -5.67
C THR A 178 10.72 -15.83 -4.87
N GLN A 179 10.76 -15.62 -3.55
CA GLN A 179 11.64 -16.38 -2.66
C GLN A 179 11.41 -17.90 -2.78
N GLU A 180 10.16 -18.35 -2.92
CA GLU A 180 9.82 -19.76 -3.08
C GLU A 180 10.35 -20.33 -4.40
N GLN A 181 10.18 -19.59 -5.51
CA GLN A 181 10.69 -19.99 -6.82
C GLN A 181 12.22 -20.03 -6.84
N LEU A 182 12.89 -19.11 -6.15
CA LEU A 182 14.33 -19.10 -6.04
C LEU A 182 14.87 -20.31 -5.27
N HIS A 183 14.23 -20.70 -4.16
CA HIS A 183 14.60 -21.93 -3.43
C HIS A 183 14.39 -23.19 -4.28
N GLN A 184 13.32 -23.24 -5.08
CA GLN A 184 13.10 -24.35 -6.01
C GLN A 184 14.18 -24.38 -7.09
N LEU A 185 14.55 -23.24 -7.67
CA LEU A 185 15.61 -23.16 -8.66
C LEU A 185 16.96 -23.60 -8.07
N HIS A 186 17.29 -23.10 -6.87
CA HIS A 186 18.53 -23.45 -6.17
C HIS A 186 18.61 -24.95 -5.84
N SER A 187 17.52 -25.56 -5.36
CA SER A 187 17.49 -27.00 -5.10
C SER A 187 17.63 -27.85 -6.37
N ARG A 188 17.23 -27.33 -7.54
CA ARG A 188 17.42 -27.99 -8.84
C ARG A 188 18.81 -27.80 -9.43
N LEU A 189 19.49 -26.68 -9.15
CA LEU A 189 20.82 -26.38 -9.68
C LEU A 189 21.95 -27.04 -8.88
N ILE A 190 21.73 -27.36 -7.59
CA ILE A 190 22.75 -27.90 -6.68
C ILE A 190 22.57 -29.41 -6.42
N SER A 191 21.46 -30.01 -6.85
CA SER A 191 21.24 -31.46 -6.74
C SER A 191 21.95 -32.26 -7.83
#